data_AF-A0A3A8L592-F1
#
_entry.id   AF-A0A3A8L592-F1
#
_cell.length_a   1.000
_cell.length_b   1.000
_cell.length_c   1.000
_cell.angle_alpha   90.00
_cell.angle_beta   90.00
_cell.angle_gamma   90.00
#
_symmetry.space_group_name_H-M   'P 1'
#
loop_
_entity.id
_entity.type
_entity.pdbx_description
1 polymer ?
#
loop_
_entity_poly.entity_id
_entity_poly.type
_entity_poly.pdbx_seq_one_letter_code
_entity_poly.pdbx_strand_id
1 'polypeptide(L)'
;MVAGSKAAERLLLPALTHEDPEYIRAACMALLRSGTEVGVDSVLRTLTQGEQDARKEAQRALALDGGPALRREYCDSEQELRAVEPREALHSPDPAVREAALVLGLVRGQRIAWQACQQQLDARDAAGSTARLLLAVGGDDKDIERLKSLLQVSNLRADVLWALGFSGRLSAAEACLPWMHDKAFASIAAEAFCSIVGLKLEGPLVSEEGSGDEGFMSPEEDLDGDPRPGGEAALIAPHPEAVESWWARARKGFNPAERYFGGAPFSASGLVPALLSIPMRRRPPLALELLIRSQGRIAVEVRSWTHVQWEQLHAAQGESGRLKAQPFAAWLGG
;
A
#
# COMPACT_ATOMS: atom_id res chain seq x y z
N MET A 1 -21.98 -24.42 2.77
CA MET A 1 -23.05 -24.40 1.74
C MET A 1 -24.26 -23.70 2.32
N VAL A 2 -24.50 -22.42 1.99
CA VAL A 2 -25.80 -21.76 2.20
C VAL A 2 -25.95 -20.68 1.12
N ALA A 3 -26.97 -20.83 0.26
CA ALA A 3 -27.32 -20.01 -0.91
C ALA A 3 -26.25 -19.89 -2.01
N GLY A 4 -26.55 -20.39 -3.23
CA GLY A 4 -25.66 -20.24 -4.39
C GLY A 4 -25.38 -18.76 -4.68
N SER A 5 -24.16 -18.44 -5.14
CA SER A 5 -23.67 -17.06 -5.35
C SER A 5 -24.69 -16.12 -6.01
N LYS A 6 -25.44 -16.61 -7.00
CA LYS A 6 -26.52 -15.87 -7.68
C LYS A 6 -27.67 -15.39 -6.78
N ALA A 7 -28.02 -16.13 -5.73
CA ALA A 7 -29.10 -15.74 -4.82
C ALA A 7 -28.61 -14.68 -3.82
N ALA A 8 -27.35 -14.75 -3.39
CA ALA A 8 -26.72 -13.73 -2.57
C ALA A 8 -26.57 -12.41 -3.36
N GLU A 9 -26.08 -12.47 -4.61
CA GLU A 9 -25.96 -11.28 -5.48
C GLU A 9 -27.30 -10.56 -5.69
N ARG A 10 -28.41 -11.29 -5.88
CA ARG A 10 -29.74 -10.68 -6.03
C ARG A 10 -30.21 -9.88 -4.81
N LEU A 11 -29.67 -10.17 -3.63
CA LEU A 11 -29.98 -9.44 -2.40
C LEU A 11 -28.96 -8.34 -2.12
N LEU A 12 -27.70 -8.54 -2.52
CA LEU A 12 -26.61 -7.59 -2.28
C LEU A 12 -26.60 -6.43 -3.27
N LEU A 13 -26.94 -6.64 -4.55
CA LEU A 13 -26.95 -5.57 -5.55
C LEU A 13 -27.95 -4.45 -5.23
N PRO A 14 -29.21 -4.72 -4.80
CA PRO A 14 -30.12 -3.66 -4.38
C PRO A 14 -29.65 -2.93 -3.11
N ALA A 15 -28.86 -3.58 -2.25
CA ALA A 15 -28.35 -2.98 -1.02
C ALA A 15 -27.25 -1.93 -1.28
N LEU A 16 -26.68 -1.87 -2.50
CA LEU A 16 -25.72 -0.83 -2.89
C LEU A 16 -26.35 0.56 -3.03
N THR A 17 -27.67 0.63 -3.16
CA THR A 17 -28.45 1.88 -3.25
C THR A 17 -29.29 2.12 -1.99
N HIS A 18 -28.94 1.48 -0.88
CA HIS A 18 -29.68 1.60 0.38
C HIS A 18 -29.40 2.97 1.04
N GLU A 19 -30.37 3.53 1.76
CA GLU A 19 -30.22 4.84 2.43
C GLU A 19 -29.24 4.79 3.61
N ASP A 20 -29.11 3.62 4.25
CA ASP A 20 -28.18 3.38 5.35
C ASP A 20 -26.76 3.04 4.85
N PRO A 21 -25.73 3.87 5.17
CA PRO A 21 -24.35 3.63 4.80
C PRO A 21 -23.79 2.29 5.28
N GLU A 22 -24.20 1.78 6.45
CA GLU A 22 -23.68 0.52 6.97
C GLU A 22 -24.12 -0.67 6.11
N TYR A 23 -25.33 -0.61 5.56
CA TYR A 23 -25.83 -1.62 4.63
C TYR A 23 -25.09 -1.57 3.29
N ILE A 24 -24.80 -0.38 2.78
CA ILE A 24 -23.98 -0.21 1.57
C ILE A 24 -22.60 -0.82 1.79
N ARG A 25 -21.95 -0.53 2.93
CA ARG A 25 -20.64 -1.09 3.28
C ARG A 25 -20.67 -2.60 3.37
N ALA A 26 -21.65 -3.15 4.09
CA ALA A 26 -21.81 -4.61 4.23
C ALA A 26 -22.05 -5.27 2.86
N ALA A 27 -22.85 -4.65 2.00
CA ALA A 27 -23.10 -5.13 0.64
C ALA A 27 -21.82 -5.11 -0.20
N CYS A 28 -21.07 -4.00 -0.18
CA CYS A 28 -19.79 -3.90 -0.87
C CYS A 28 -18.79 -4.95 -0.39
N MET A 29 -18.61 -5.11 0.92
CA MET A 29 -17.72 -6.12 1.49
C MET A 29 -18.15 -7.54 1.09
N ALA A 30 -19.45 -7.84 1.14
CA ALA A 30 -19.96 -9.16 0.77
C ALA A 30 -19.78 -9.46 -0.73
N LEU A 31 -19.98 -8.46 -1.60
CA LEU A 31 -19.74 -8.57 -3.05
C LEU A 31 -18.25 -8.69 -3.39
N LEU A 32 -17.37 -8.03 -2.63
CA LEU A 32 -15.92 -8.21 -2.80
C LEU A 32 -15.48 -9.62 -2.33
N ARG A 33 -15.99 -10.07 -1.18
CA ARG A 33 -15.69 -11.40 -0.64
C ARG A 33 -16.26 -12.53 -1.48
N SER A 34 -17.37 -12.33 -2.19
CA SER A 34 -17.89 -13.34 -3.13
C SER A 34 -16.94 -13.58 -4.30
N GLY A 35 -16.11 -12.59 -4.63
CA GLY A 35 -15.12 -12.65 -5.71
C GLY A 35 -15.73 -12.79 -7.10
N THR A 36 -17.02 -12.50 -7.25
CA THR A 36 -17.73 -12.61 -8.53
C THR A 36 -17.53 -11.33 -9.35
N GLU A 37 -17.38 -11.47 -10.66
CA GLU A 37 -17.18 -10.35 -11.60
C GLU A 37 -18.27 -9.29 -11.45
N VAL A 38 -19.53 -9.73 -11.40
CA VAL A 38 -20.69 -8.86 -11.20
C VAL A 38 -20.61 -8.10 -9.87
N GLY A 39 -20.11 -8.74 -8.81
CA GLY A 39 -19.97 -8.10 -7.51
C GLY A 39 -18.90 -7.02 -7.51
N VAL A 40 -17.72 -7.32 -8.06
CA VAL A 40 -16.61 -6.37 -8.18
C VAL A 40 -17.01 -5.16 -9.03
N ASP A 41 -17.60 -5.40 -10.20
CA ASP A 41 -18.03 -4.32 -11.10
C ASP A 41 -19.13 -3.45 -10.50
N SER A 42 -20.00 -4.03 -9.68
CA SER A 42 -21.05 -3.26 -9.01
C SER A 42 -20.47 -2.38 -7.91
N VAL A 43 -19.50 -2.87 -7.14
CA VAL A 43 -18.78 -2.05 -6.15
C VAL A 43 -17.96 -0.95 -6.82
N LEU A 44 -17.30 -1.22 -7.95
CA LEU A 44 -16.59 -0.20 -8.73
C LEU A 44 -17.53 0.84 -9.34
N ARG A 45 -18.73 0.43 -9.80
CA ARG A 45 -19.77 1.37 -10.24
C ARG A 45 -20.29 2.21 -9.08
N THR A 46 -20.54 1.62 -7.91
CA THR A 46 -20.92 2.38 -6.70
C THR A 46 -19.84 3.39 -6.32
N LEU A 47 -18.56 3.01 -6.41
CA LEU A 47 -17.44 3.90 -6.14
C LEU A 47 -17.35 5.07 -7.14
N THR A 48 -17.67 4.84 -8.41
CA THR A 48 -17.46 5.84 -9.48
C THR A 48 -18.68 6.69 -9.78
N GLN A 49 -19.87 6.09 -9.71
CA GLN A 49 -21.15 6.68 -10.14
C GLN A 49 -22.13 6.86 -8.97
N GLY A 50 -21.84 6.31 -7.79
CA GLY A 50 -22.71 6.41 -6.62
C GLY A 50 -22.75 7.81 -6.00
N GLU A 51 -23.71 8.00 -5.10
CA GLU A 51 -23.79 9.19 -4.26
C GLU A 51 -22.62 9.25 -3.26
N GLN A 52 -22.38 10.43 -2.66
CA GLN A 52 -21.17 10.68 -1.87
C GLN A 52 -20.97 9.67 -0.72
N ASP A 53 -22.03 9.29 -0.02
CA ASP A 53 -21.94 8.34 1.08
C ASP A 53 -21.73 6.91 0.58
N ALA A 54 -22.44 6.50 -0.49
CA ALA A 54 -22.22 5.20 -1.12
C ALA A 54 -20.78 5.03 -1.65
N ARG A 55 -20.19 6.12 -2.18
CA ARG A 55 -18.78 6.14 -2.61
C ARG A 55 -17.82 5.92 -1.45
N LYS A 56 -18.03 6.61 -0.31
CA LYS A 56 -17.20 6.43 0.90
C LYS A 56 -17.27 4.99 1.41
N GLU A 57 -18.46 4.39 1.41
CA GLU A 57 -18.63 3.02 1.90
C GLU A 57 -18.04 1.97 0.94
N ALA A 58 -18.17 2.18 -0.37
CA ALA A 58 -17.48 1.36 -1.37
C ALA A 58 -15.96 1.47 -1.24
N GLN A 59 -15.43 2.68 -0.99
CA GLN A 59 -14.01 2.89 -0.70
C GLN A 59 -13.58 2.13 0.57
N ARG A 60 -14.36 2.26 1.66
CA ARG A 60 -14.08 1.58 2.93
C ARG A 60 -14.06 0.07 2.74
N ALA A 61 -15.01 -0.47 1.99
CA ALA A 61 -15.10 -1.89 1.69
C ALA A 61 -13.92 -2.38 0.84
N LEU A 62 -13.51 -1.62 -0.18
CA LEU A 62 -12.32 -1.95 -0.99
C LEU A 62 -11.04 -1.93 -0.15
N ALA A 63 -10.91 -0.99 0.79
CA ALA A 63 -9.78 -0.90 1.71
C ALA A 63 -9.74 -2.03 2.76
N LEU A 64 -10.88 -2.69 3.01
CA LEU A 64 -11.01 -3.75 4.02
C LEU A 64 -11.04 -5.16 3.42
N ASP A 65 -11.57 -5.34 2.21
CA ASP A 65 -11.86 -6.65 1.61
C ASP A 65 -11.57 -6.73 0.10
N GLY A 66 -10.99 -5.71 -0.53
CA GLY A 66 -10.76 -5.68 -1.97
C GLY A 66 -9.78 -6.74 -2.47
N GLY A 67 -8.94 -7.32 -1.62
CA GLY A 67 -7.87 -8.25 -2.00
C GLY A 67 -8.33 -9.47 -2.81
N PRO A 68 -9.22 -10.34 -2.27
CA PRO A 68 -9.63 -11.58 -2.94
C PRO A 68 -10.51 -11.37 -4.18
N ALA A 69 -11.19 -10.23 -4.27
CA ALA A 69 -12.10 -9.87 -5.35
C ALA A 69 -11.36 -9.43 -6.63
N LEU A 70 -10.15 -8.90 -6.48
CA LEU A 70 -9.30 -8.44 -7.57
C LEU A 70 -8.55 -9.59 -8.28
N ARG A 71 -8.93 -10.85 -8.02
CA ARG A 71 -8.34 -12.05 -8.63
C ARG A 71 -8.62 -12.11 -10.14
N ARG A 72 -7.58 -12.45 -10.91
CA ARG A 72 -7.59 -12.60 -12.37
C ARG A 72 -8.41 -13.80 -12.88
N GLU A 73 -8.74 -14.76 -12.02
CA GLU A 73 -9.38 -16.03 -12.41
C GLU A 73 -10.83 -15.91 -12.89
N TYR A 74 -11.43 -14.72 -12.87
CA TYR A 74 -12.78 -14.49 -13.41
C TYR A 74 -12.80 -13.66 -14.71
N CYS A 75 -11.64 -13.38 -15.33
CA CYS A 75 -11.52 -12.51 -16.50
C CYS A 75 -11.37 -13.28 -17.84
N ASP A 76 -12.12 -14.37 -18.02
CA ASP A 76 -12.14 -15.14 -19.29
C ASP A 76 -13.19 -14.62 -20.30
N SER A 77 -13.82 -13.47 -20.04
CA SER A 77 -14.65 -12.79 -21.05
C SER A 77 -14.17 -11.36 -21.29
N GLU A 78 -13.36 -11.18 -22.35
CA GLU A 78 -12.81 -9.89 -22.80
C GLU A 78 -13.86 -8.84 -23.20
N GLN A 79 -15.16 -9.15 -23.18
CA GLN A 79 -16.18 -8.37 -23.88
C GLN A 79 -17.12 -7.54 -22.99
N GLU A 80 -17.20 -7.75 -21.68
CA GLU A 80 -18.14 -7.00 -20.82
C GLU A 80 -17.47 -6.01 -19.82
N LEU A 81 -16.14 -6.04 -19.69
CA LEU A 81 -15.34 -5.22 -18.76
C LEU A 81 -15.12 -3.74 -19.17
N ARG A 82 -15.89 -3.22 -20.13
CA ARG A 82 -15.80 -1.82 -20.61
C ARG A 82 -16.58 -0.80 -19.77
N ALA A 83 -17.32 -1.22 -18.75
CA ALA A 83 -18.33 -0.34 -18.14
C ALA A 83 -17.82 0.71 -17.13
N VAL A 84 -16.53 0.70 -16.78
CA VAL A 84 -15.82 1.86 -16.22
C VAL A 84 -14.44 1.87 -16.88
N GLU A 85 -14.25 2.71 -17.90
CA GLU A 85 -12.94 2.94 -18.49
C GLU A 85 -11.97 3.36 -17.37
N PRO A 86 -10.94 2.57 -17.02
CA PRO A 86 -9.98 2.93 -15.97
C PRO A 86 -9.37 4.32 -16.21
N ARG A 87 -9.31 4.75 -17.46
CA ARG A 87 -8.89 6.09 -17.89
C ARG A 87 -9.71 7.21 -17.24
N GLU A 88 -11.03 7.09 -17.21
CA GLU A 88 -11.91 8.11 -16.64
C GLU A 88 -11.77 8.13 -15.11
N ALA A 89 -11.73 6.96 -14.48
CA ALA A 89 -11.57 6.84 -13.02
C ALA A 89 -10.22 7.39 -12.53
N LEU A 90 -9.15 7.25 -13.31
CA LEU A 90 -7.82 7.83 -13.02
C LEU A 90 -7.83 9.37 -13.04
N HIS A 91 -8.81 9.99 -13.68
CA HIS A 91 -9.00 11.44 -13.76
C HIS A 91 -10.22 11.94 -12.96
N SER A 92 -10.80 11.08 -12.12
CA SER A 92 -11.94 11.45 -11.27
C SER A 92 -11.60 12.64 -10.36
N PRO A 93 -12.53 13.60 -10.14
CA PRO A 93 -12.32 14.66 -9.15
C PRO A 93 -12.21 14.10 -7.72
N ASP A 94 -12.77 12.91 -7.47
CA ASP A 94 -12.75 12.25 -6.17
C ASP A 94 -11.43 11.47 -5.96
N PRO A 95 -10.61 11.84 -4.95
CA PRO A 95 -9.34 11.17 -4.68
C PRO A 95 -9.48 9.68 -4.36
N ALA A 96 -10.57 9.27 -3.71
CA ALA A 96 -10.82 7.86 -3.40
C ALA A 96 -10.96 7.00 -4.66
N VAL A 97 -11.66 7.55 -5.65
CA VAL A 97 -11.88 6.90 -6.94
C VAL A 97 -10.56 6.77 -7.70
N ARG A 98 -9.74 7.83 -7.70
CA ARG A 98 -8.42 7.79 -8.33
C ARG A 98 -7.50 6.78 -7.65
N GLU A 99 -7.47 6.76 -6.31
CA GLU A 99 -6.69 5.77 -5.54
C GLU A 99 -7.04 4.33 -5.94
N ALA A 100 -8.32 3.98 -5.92
CA ALA A 100 -8.78 2.65 -6.30
C ALA A 100 -8.44 2.33 -7.77
N ALA A 101 -8.56 3.30 -8.67
CA ALA A 101 -8.21 3.13 -10.08
C ALA A 101 -6.71 2.88 -10.29
N LEU A 102 -5.83 3.56 -9.52
CA LEU A 102 -4.39 3.31 -9.55
C LEU A 102 -4.08 1.87 -9.14
N VAL A 103 -4.63 1.42 -8.01
CA VAL A 103 -4.41 0.06 -7.50
C VAL A 103 -4.95 -0.99 -8.47
N LEU A 104 -6.21 -0.86 -8.88
CA LEU A 104 -6.87 -1.80 -9.80
C LEU A 104 -6.12 -1.90 -11.13
N GLY A 105 -5.75 -0.76 -11.71
CA GLY A 105 -5.04 -0.74 -12.99
C GLY A 105 -3.68 -1.42 -12.91
N LEU A 106 -2.92 -1.23 -11.81
CA LEU A 106 -1.65 -1.92 -11.61
C LEU A 106 -1.81 -3.43 -11.38
N VAL A 107 -2.82 -3.85 -10.59
CA VAL A 107 -3.14 -5.27 -10.39
C VAL A 107 -3.51 -5.93 -11.73
N ARG A 108 -4.24 -5.21 -12.60
CA ARG A 108 -4.57 -5.65 -13.97
C ARG A 108 -3.42 -5.53 -14.96
N GLY A 109 -2.27 -5.02 -14.54
CA GLY A 109 -1.09 -4.90 -15.39
C GLY A 109 -1.13 -3.76 -16.41
N GLN A 110 -1.96 -2.73 -16.20
CA GLN A 110 -2.17 -1.64 -17.15
C GLN A 110 -1.12 -0.54 -17.01
N ARG A 111 -0.42 -0.22 -18.11
CA ARG A 111 0.60 0.83 -18.15
C ARG A 111 0.04 2.24 -17.84
N ILE A 112 -1.21 2.51 -18.19
CA ILE A 112 -1.83 3.82 -17.96
C ILE A 112 -1.97 4.16 -16.48
N ALA A 113 -2.23 3.16 -15.62
CA ALA A 113 -2.29 3.37 -14.17
C ALA A 113 -0.91 3.70 -13.58
N TRP A 114 0.16 3.12 -14.14
CA TRP A 114 1.53 3.49 -13.76
C TRP A 114 1.88 4.93 -14.18
N GLN A 115 1.50 5.32 -15.39
CA GLN A 115 1.67 6.71 -15.84
C GLN A 115 0.87 7.69 -14.97
N ALA A 116 -0.34 7.31 -14.55
CA ALA A 116 -1.13 8.10 -13.62
C ALA A 116 -0.47 8.21 -12.23
N CYS A 117 0.17 7.15 -11.71
CA CYS A 117 0.99 7.25 -10.50
C CYS A 117 2.08 8.33 -10.67
N GLN A 118 2.78 8.32 -11.80
CA GLN A 118 3.84 9.29 -12.12
C GLN A 118 3.34 10.73 -12.28
N GLN A 119 2.07 10.92 -12.64
CA GLN A 119 1.41 12.22 -12.79
C GLN A 119 0.85 12.75 -11.46
N GLN A 120 0.46 11.87 -10.55
CA GLN A 120 -0.16 12.24 -9.26
C GLN A 120 0.84 12.39 -8.09
N LEU A 121 2.15 12.31 -8.35
CA LEU A 121 3.21 12.44 -7.35
C LEU A 121 3.07 13.68 -6.43
N ASP A 122 2.65 14.80 -7.00
CA ASP A 122 2.54 16.09 -6.29
C ASP A 122 1.18 16.31 -5.63
N ALA A 123 0.22 15.40 -5.84
CA ALA A 123 -1.12 15.50 -5.26
C ALA A 123 -1.05 15.32 -3.73
N ARG A 124 -1.82 16.16 -3.03
CA ARG A 124 -1.86 16.27 -1.56
C ARG A 124 -3.09 15.58 -0.99
N ASP A 125 -3.47 14.47 -1.60
CA ASP A 125 -4.64 13.68 -1.25
C ASP A 125 -4.30 12.18 -1.26
N ALA A 126 -5.27 11.35 -0.88
CA ALA A 126 -5.11 9.90 -0.77
C ALA A 126 -4.57 9.24 -2.05
N ALA A 127 -4.97 9.74 -3.23
CA ALA A 127 -4.47 9.22 -4.50
C ALA A 127 -2.99 9.56 -4.70
N GLY A 128 -2.57 10.77 -4.33
CA GLY A 128 -1.16 11.16 -4.31
C GLY A 128 -0.32 10.33 -3.33
N SER A 129 -0.85 10.05 -2.14
CA SER A 129 -0.22 9.17 -1.15
C SER A 129 0.01 7.76 -1.71
N THR A 130 -1.04 7.17 -2.28
CA THR A 130 -0.98 5.85 -2.90
C THR A 130 -0.06 5.86 -4.13
N ALA A 131 -0.07 6.89 -4.96
CA ALA A 131 0.85 7.03 -6.09
C ALA A 131 2.33 7.02 -5.67
N ARG A 132 2.69 7.78 -4.63
CA ARG A 132 4.06 7.82 -4.09
C ARG A 132 4.48 6.48 -3.51
N LEU A 133 3.58 5.79 -2.80
CA LEU A 133 3.84 4.44 -2.30
C LEU A 133 4.07 3.43 -3.44
N LEU A 134 3.20 3.42 -4.44
CA LEU A 134 3.28 2.51 -5.59
C LEU A 134 4.55 2.72 -6.40
N LEU A 135 4.97 3.98 -6.58
CA LEU A 135 6.24 4.31 -7.23
C LEU A 135 7.45 3.88 -6.41
N ALA A 136 7.40 3.97 -5.08
CA ALA A 136 8.48 3.46 -4.27
C ALA A 136 8.58 1.93 -4.40
N VAL A 137 7.46 1.23 -4.25
CA VAL A 137 7.36 -0.24 -4.32
C VAL A 137 7.82 -0.81 -5.66
N GLY A 138 7.38 -0.20 -6.77
CA GLY A 138 7.53 -0.75 -8.11
C GLY A 138 8.48 0.00 -9.03
N GLY A 139 9.05 1.12 -8.59
CA GLY A 139 9.75 2.08 -9.42
C GLY A 139 11.17 1.69 -9.82
N ASP A 140 11.62 2.28 -10.92
CA ASP A 140 13.03 2.29 -11.27
C ASP A 140 13.77 3.46 -10.61
N ASP A 141 15.07 3.58 -10.86
CA ASP A 141 15.89 4.61 -10.23
C ASP A 141 15.41 6.04 -10.56
N LYS A 142 14.80 6.26 -11.74
CA LYS A 142 14.26 7.59 -12.10
C LYS A 142 13.03 7.93 -11.26
N ASP A 143 12.17 6.95 -11.01
CA ASP A 143 11.00 7.14 -10.14
C ASP A 143 11.45 7.44 -8.69
N ILE A 144 12.49 6.76 -8.21
CA ILE A 144 13.06 6.99 -6.88
C ILE A 144 13.71 8.38 -6.78
N GLU A 145 14.45 8.83 -7.80
CA GLU A 145 15.00 10.19 -7.81
C GLU A 145 13.90 11.26 -7.80
N ARG A 146 12.79 11.04 -8.52
CA ARG A 146 11.62 11.93 -8.44
C ARG A 146 11.02 11.95 -7.04
N LEU A 147 10.84 10.80 -6.39
CA LEU A 147 10.36 10.75 -5.00
C LEU A 147 11.29 11.49 -4.04
N LYS A 148 12.61 11.27 -4.14
CA LYS A 148 13.61 11.97 -3.30
C LYS A 148 13.53 13.49 -3.45
N SER A 149 13.25 14.00 -4.65
CA SER A 149 13.11 15.45 -4.87
C SER A 149 11.95 16.06 -4.05
N LEU A 150 10.92 15.28 -3.75
CA LEU A 150 9.75 15.72 -2.96
C LEU A 150 10.03 15.82 -1.46
N LEU A 151 11.18 15.33 -0.97
CA LEU A 151 11.59 15.55 0.42
C LEU A 151 11.76 17.05 0.74
N GLN A 152 11.99 17.89 -0.26
CA GLN A 152 12.07 19.35 -0.09
C GLN A 152 10.70 20.01 0.09
N VAL A 153 9.61 19.32 -0.26
CA VAL A 153 8.24 19.82 -0.14
C VAL A 153 7.72 19.50 1.26
N SER A 154 7.60 20.52 2.12
CA SER A 154 7.34 20.35 3.56
C SER A 154 6.11 19.49 3.88
N ASN A 155 5.01 19.69 3.15
CA ASN A 155 3.75 19.02 3.40
C ASN A 155 3.66 17.61 2.75
N LEU A 156 4.64 17.20 1.94
CA LEU A 156 4.71 15.84 1.37
C LEU A 156 5.76 14.98 2.07
N ARG A 157 6.66 15.60 2.84
CA ARG A 157 7.88 14.98 3.34
C ARG A 157 7.64 13.72 4.17
N ALA A 158 6.73 13.75 5.13
CA ALA A 158 6.44 12.57 5.97
C ALA A 158 6.00 11.38 5.11
N ASP A 159 5.11 11.64 4.16
CA ASP A 159 4.55 10.62 3.28
C ASP A 159 5.58 10.10 2.24
N VAL A 160 6.48 10.97 1.78
CA VAL A 160 7.62 10.59 0.95
C VAL A 160 8.61 9.72 1.74
N LEU A 161 8.97 10.11 2.97
CA LEU A 161 9.84 9.30 3.84
C LEU A 161 9.24 7.91 4.07
N TRP A 162 7.94 7.84 4.37
CA TRP A 162 7.21 6.57 4.49
C TRP A 162 7.33 5.72 3.23
N ALA A 163 7.00 6.30 2.07
CA ALA A 163 7.04 5.62 0.78
C ALA A 163 8.46 5.11 0.45
N LEU A 164 9.49 5.94 0.63
CA LEU A 164 10.89 5.58 0.33
C LEU A 164 11.33 4.31 1.05
N GLY A 165 10.84 4.04 2.27
CA GLY A 165 11.10 2.82 3.01
C GLY A 165 10.66 1.51 2.33
N PHE A 166 9.79 1.58 1.32
CA PHE A 166 9.36 0.43 0.52
C PHE A 166 10.14 0.27 -0.79
N SER A 167 10.97 1.24 -1.14
CA SER A 167 11.78 1.19 -2.37
C SER A 167 12.85 0.13 -2.33
N GLY A 168 13.42 -0.13 -1.16
CA GLY A 168 14.58 -1.00 -1.01
C GLY A 168 15.86 -0.45 -1.66
N ARG A 169 15.87 0.80 -2.15
CA ARG A 169 17.05 1.37 -2.82
C ARG A 169 18.00 1.99 -1.82
N LEU A 170 19.29 1.82 -2.07
CA LEU A 170 20.32 2.41 -1.21
C LEU A 170 20.27 3.94 -1.21
N SER A 171 20.07 4.52 -2.40
CA SER A 171 19.91 5.97 -2.55
C SER A 171 18.71 6.54 -1.80
N ALA A 172 17.65 5.73 -1.60
CA ALA A 172 16.50 6.11 -0.78
C ALA A 172 16.83 6.03 0.71
N ALA A 173 17.54 4.98 1.16
CA ALA A 173 18.01 4.89 2.54
C ALA A 173 18.92 6.09 2.89
N GLU A 174 19.88 6.42 2.03
CA GLU A 174 20.78 7.56 2.24
C GLU A 174 20.04 8.89 2.26
N ALA A 175 18.96 9.05 1.49
CA ALA A 175 18.13 10.24 1.49
C ALA A 175 17.36 10.44 2.81
N CYS A 176 17.17 9.39 3.62
CA CYS A 176 16.51 9.48 4.92
C CYS A 176 17.43 10.00 6.04
N LEU A 177 18.76 9.81 5.94
CA LEU A 177 19.69 10.14 7.02
C LEU A 177 19.63 11.62 7.49
N PRO A 178 19.62 12.62 6.60
CA PRO A 178 19.56 14.02 7.04
C PRO A 178 18.28 14.34 7.83
N TRP A 179 17.18 13.63 7.55
CA TRP A 179 15.90 13.84 8.22
C TRP A 179 15.81 13.20 9.61
N MET A 180 16.82 12.41 10.00
CA MET A 180 16.90 11.88 11.38
C MET A 180 17.22 12.97 12.41
N HIS A 181 17.86 14.06 11.98
CA HIS A 181 18.18 15.21 12.84
C HIS A 181 16.99 16.15 13.08
N ASP A 182 15.94 16.06 12.26
CA ASP A 182 14.73 16.85 12.43
C ASP A 182 13.74 16.08 13.33
N LYS A 183 13.49 16.60 14.53
CA LYS A 183 12.60 15.95 15.52
C LYS A 183 11.24 15.57 14.94
N ALA A 184 10.68 16.35 14.02
CA ALA A 184 9.37 16.06 13.43
C ALA A 184 9.39 14.86 12.47
N PHE A 185 10.55 14.55 11.88
CA PHE A 185 10.70 13.49 10.88
C PHE A 185 11.63 12.36 11.31
N ALA A 186 12.26 12.47 12.48
CA ALA A 186 13.33 11.59 12.92
C ALA A 186 12.90 10.12 12.91
N SER A 187 11.78 9.81 13.56
CA SER A 187 11.30 8.43 13.70
C SER A 187 10.80 7.83 12.38
N ILE A 188 10.18 8.63 11.50
CA ILE A 188 9.72 8.15 10.19
C ILE A 188 10.87 7.96 9.20
N ALA A 189 11.88 8.84 9.24
CA ALA A 189 13.10 8.69 8.47
C ALA A 189 13.89 7.45 8.91
N ALA A 190 14.01 7.22 10.21
CA ALA A 190 14.65 6.04 10.77
C ALA A 190 13.89 4.75 10.42
N GLU A 191 12.56 4.77 10.51
CA GLU A 191 11.73 3.64 10.10
C GLU A 191 11.95 3.27 8.62
N ALA A 192 11.97 4.26 7.74
CA ALA A 192 12.21 4.04 6.32
C ALA A 192 13.61 3.48 6.06
N PHE A 193 14.63 4.09 6.69
CA PHE A 193 16.02 3.63 6.59
C PHE A 193 16.18 2.18 7.07
N CYS A 194 15.71 1.87 8.28
CA CYS A 194 15.83 0.55 8.89
C CYS A 194 15.13 -0.54 8.07
N SER A 195 13.99 -0.21 7.47
CA SER A 195 13.24 -1.14 6.62
C SER A 195 13.99 -1.55 5.35
N ILE A 196 14.86 -0.67 4.84
CA ILE A 196 15.70 -0.96 3.66
C ILE A 196 16.93 -1.75 4.09
N VAL A 197 17.69 -1.24 5.07
CA VAL A 197 19.03 -1.75 5.40
C VAL A 197 19.04 -2.84 6.47
N GLY A 198 17.90 -3.14 7.09
CA GLY A 198 17.78 -4.20 8.11
C GLY A 198 18.36 -3.84 9.48
N LEU A 199 18.60 -2.56 9.75
CA LEU A 199 19.05 -2.10 11.06
C LEU A 199 17.91 -2.22 12.08
N LYS A 200 18.22 -2.76 13.26
CA LYS A 200 17.32 -2.69 14.42
C LYS A 200 17.74 -1.52 15.30
N LEU A 201 16.79 -0.64 15.62
CA LEU A 201 17.03 0.49 16.53
C LEU A 201 16.94 0.00 17.97
N GLU A 202 18.10 -0.34 18.54
CA GLU A 202 18.23 -0.85 19.90
C GLU A 202 19.49 -0.25 20.56
N GLY A 203 19.48 -0.16 21.90
CA GLY A 203 20.60 0.32 22.70
C GLY A 203 21.07 1.72 22.26
N PRO A 204 22.36 1.91 21.90
CA PRO A 204 22.92 3.24 21.59
C PRO A 204 22.38 3.86 20.29
N LEU A 205 21.56 3.15 19.53
CA LEU A 205 20.92 3.65 18.31
C LEU A 205 19.58 4.36 18.59
N VAL A 206 19.08 4.30 19.82
CA VAL A 206 17.82 4.92 20.26
C VAL A 206 18.15 6.20 21.02
N SER A 207 17.42 7.27 20.74
CA SER A 207 17.55 8.51 21.51
C SER A 207 16.95 8.35 22.90
N GLU A 208 17.70 8.75 23.93
CA GLU A 208 17.22 8.75 25.32
C GLU A 208 16.05 9.72 25.52
N GLU A 209 16.01 10.81 24.76
CA GLU A 209 14.96 11.85 24.78
C GLU A 209 13.60 11.39 24.24
N GLY A 210 13.54 10.25 23.53
CA GLY A 210 12.29 9.67 23.00
C GLY A 210 11.64 8.61 23.91
N SER A 211 12.26 8.33 25.07
CA SER A 211 11.75 7.34 26.03
C SER A 211 10.78 7.92 27.08
N GLY A 212 10.58 9.24 27.08
CA GLY A 212 9.70 9.94 28.00
C GLY A 212 8.55 10.65 27.28
N ASP A 213 7.35 10.15 27.49
CA ASP A 213 6.15 10.99 27.59
C ASP A 213 5.85 11.91 26.39
N GLU A 214 5.78 11.34 25.18
CA GLU A 214 4.87 11.94 24.19
C GLU A 214 3.47 11.52 24.62
N GLY A 215 2.81 12.45 25.33
CA GLY A 215 1.55 12.23 25.99
C GLY A 215 0.58 11.40 25.17
N PHE A 216 -0.06 10.44 25.83
CA PHE A 216 -1.41 10.03 25.45
C PHE A 216 -2.24 11.31 25.34
N MET A 217 -2.30 11.92 24.15
CA MET A 217 -3.44 12.77 23.83
C MET A 217 -4.65 11.85 24.00
N SER A 218 -5.69 12.33 24.68
CA SER A 218 -6.93 11.58 24.76
C SER A 218 -7.33 11.19 23.33
N PRO A 219 -7.86 9.97 23.08
CA PRO A 219 -8.37 9.59 21.76
C PRO A 219 -9.37 10.60 21.17
N GLU A 220 -9.91 11.49 21.99
CA GLU A 220 -10.84 12.57 21.63
C GLU A 220 -10.14 13.81 21.01
N GLU A 221 -8.86 14.06 21.27
CA GLU A 221 -8.12 15.25 20.80
C GLU A 221 -7.38 15.05 19.46
N ASP A 222 -7.21 13.80 19.01
CA ASP A 222 -6.50 13.45 17.75
C ASP A 222 -7.45 13.06 16.60
N LEU A 223 -8.78 13.23 16.77
CA LEU A 223 -9.78 12.90 15.74
C LEU A 223 -9.78 13.86 14.54
N ASP A 224 -9.27 15.07 14.73
CA ASP A 224 -9.20 16.13 13.70
C ASP A 224 -7.84 16.18 12.99
N GLY A 225 -6.88 15.34 13.39
CA GLY A 225 -5.57 15.23 12.73
C GLY A 225 -5.65 14.46 11.42
N ASP A 226 -5.00 14.96 10.37
CA ASP A 226 -4.81 14.18 9.14
C ASP A 226 -4.10 12.85 9.50
N PRO A 227 -4.63 11.69 9.05
CA PRO A 227 -4.04 10.40 9.36
C PRO A 227 -2.56 10.36 8.98
N ARG A 228 -1.68 10.10 9.96
CA ARG A 228 -0.25 9.99 9.70
C ARG A 228 0.04 8.73 8.88
N PRO A 229 0.86 8.80 7.81
CA PRO A 229 1.29 7.63 7.07
C PRO A 229 1.95 6.59 7.99
N GLY A 230 1.40 5.37 8.05
CA GLY A 230 1.92 4.27 8.87
C GLY A 230 1.17 3.99 10.17
N GLY A 231 0.13 4.76 10.51
CA GLY A 231 -0.75 4.53 11.67
C GLY A 231 -0.35 5.30 12.94
N GLU A 232 -1.18 5.16 13.98
CA GLU A 232 -1.14 5.94 15.23
C GLU A 232 -0.04 5.52 16.22
N ALA A 233 0.58 4.35 16.04
CA ALA A 233 1.60 3.86 16.96
C ALA A 233 2.91 4.65 16.84
N ALA A 234 3.39 5.21 17.97
CA ALA A 234 4.63 5.98 18.02
C ALA A 234 5.84 5.18 17.50
N LEU A 235 6.56 5.77 16.55
CA LEU A 235 7.78 5.21 15.97
C LEU A 235 8.98 5.50 16.91
N ILE A 236 9.92 4.56 16.97
CA ILE A 236 11.14 4.71 17.78
C ILE A 236 11.98 5.88 17.25
N ALA A 237 12.33 6.82 18.14
CA ALA A 237 13.22 7.94 17.82
C ALA A 237 14.69 7.45 17.71
N PRO A 238 15.37 7.68 16.57
CA PRO A 238 16.77 7.29 16.39
C PRO A 238 17.71 8.22 17.16
N HIS A 239 18.93 7.76 17.47
CA HIS A 239 20.09 8.62 17.71
C HIS A 239 20.82 8.84 16.38
N PRO A 240 20.72 10.02 15.74
CA PRO A 240 21.14 10.22 14.35
C PRO A 240 22.62 9.91 14.10
N GLU A 241 23.51 10.43 14.94
CA GLU A 241 24.96 10.27 14.82
C GLU A 241 25.39 8.81 14.98
N ALA A 242 24.72 8.06 15.86
CA ALA A 242 24.98 6.65 16.06
C ALA A 242 24.55 5.82 14.84
N VAL A 243 23.39 6.14 14.25
CA VAL A 243 22.89 5.51 13.02
C VAL A 243 23.82 5.82 11.84
N GLU A 244 24.25 7.07 11.66
CA GLU A 244 25.21 7.47 10.62
C GLU A 244 26.56 6.77 10.77
N SER A 245 27.07 6.67 12.00
CA SER A 245 28.32 5.96 12.31
C SER A 245 28.23 4.46 12.05
N TRP A 246 27.07 3.85 12.29
CA TRP A 246 26.80 2.49 11.86
C TRP A 246 26.77 2.38 10.33
N TRP A 247 26.06 3.29 9.66
CA TRP A 247 25.91 3.28 8.21
C TRP A 247 27.23 3.41 7.46
N ALA A 248 28.11 4.32 7.89
CA ALA A 248 29.42 4.53 7.30
C ALA A 248 30.27 3.23 7.24
N ARG A 249 30.06 2.32 8.18
CA ARG A 249 30.71 1.00 8.24
C ARG A 249 29.95 -0.04 7.41
N ALA A 250 28.63 -0.13 7.59
CA ALA A 250 27.80 -1.16 6.98
C ALA A 250 27.63 -1.02 5.46
N ARG A 251 27.61 0.22 4.93
CA ARG A 251 27.32 0.51 3.52
C ARG A 251 28.21 -0.21 2.51
N LYS A 252 29.43 -0.58 2.90
CA LYS A 252 30.38 -1.31 2.04
C LYS A 252 29.89 -2.72 1.66
N GLY A 253 28.96 -3.29 2.43
CA GLY A 253 28.36 -4.59 2.15
C GLY A 253 27.16 -4.54 1.18
N PHE A 254 26.76 -3.35 0.73
CA PHE A 254 25.60 -3.17 -0.14
C PHE A 254 26.03 -2.86 -1.57
N ASN A 255 25.30 -3.44 -2.53
CA ASN A 255 25.42 -3.16 -3.95
C ASN A 255 24.40 -2.07 -4.35
N PRO A 256 24.84 -0.88 -4.82
CA PRO A 256 23.92 0.19 -5.18
C PRO A 256 22.92 -0.15 -6.30
N ALA A 257 23.24 -1.14 -7.15
CA ALA A 257 22.37 -1.57 -8.24
C ALA A 257 21.26 -2.55 -7.79
N GLU A 258 21.34 -3.08 -6.57
CA GLU A 258 20.38 -4.03 -6.04
C GLU A 258 19.26 -3.34 -5.24
N ARG A 259 18.10 -3.99 -5.22
CA ARG A 259 17.02 -3.67 -4.28
C ARG A 259 17.20 -4.53 -3.04
N TYR A 260 16.97 -3.94 -1.86
CA TYR A 260 17.05 -4.60 -0.57
C TYR A 260 15.71 -4.62 0.14
N PHE A 261 15.57 -5.57 1.06
CA PHE A 261 14.46 -5.64 1.99
C PHE A 261 14.97 -6.17 3.32
N GLY A 262 14.92 -5.33 4.36
CA GLY A 262 15.44 -5.69 5.68
C GLY A 262 16.92 -6.09 5.64
N GLY A 263 17.74 -5.42 4.81
CA GLY A 263 19.18 -5.66 4.72
C GLY A 263 19.60 -6.85 3.84
N ALA A 264 18.65 -7.62 3.31
CA ALA A 264 18.92 -8.70 2.37
C ALA A 264 18.54 -8.29 0.93
N PRO A 265 19.23 -8.81 -0.11
CA PRO A 265 18.81 -8.61 -1.49
C PRO A 265 17.34 -9.04 -1.69
N PHE A 266 16.57 -8.18 -2.34
CA PHE A 266 15.14 -8.34 -2.50
C PHE A 266 14.82 -9.53 -3.42
N SER A 267 13.94 -10.39 -2.94
CA SER A 267 13.28 -11.42 -3.75
C SER A 267 11.77 -11.24 -3.65
N ALA A 268 11.08 -11.30 -4.79
CA ALA A 268 9.62 -11.22 -4.81
C ALA A 268 8.96 -12.41 -4.09
N SER A 269 9.57 -13.60 -4.12
CA SER A 269 9.09 -14.75 -3.34
C SER A 269 9.29 -14.56 -1.83
N GLY A 270 10.25 -13.71 -1.42
CA GLY A 270 10.51 -13.37 -0.03
C GLY A 270 9.41 -12.51 0.63
N LEU A 271 8.50 -11.93 -0.14
CA LEU A 271 7.40 -11.11 0.38
C LEU A 271 6.43 -11.93 1.26
N VAL A 272 6.13 -13.17 0.86
CA VAL A 272 5.18 -14.03 1.59
C VAL A 272 5.65 -14.34 3.02
N PRO A 273 6.85 -14.91 3.25
CA PRO A 273 7.34 -15.14 4.61
C PRO A 273 7.59 -13.84 5.37
N ALA A 274 7.91 -12.73 4.69
CA ALA A 274 8.11 -11.44 5.34
C ALA A 274 6.84 -10.88 6.00
N LEU A 275 5.65 -11.12 5.42
CA LEU A 275 4.38 -10.65 5.99
C LEU A 275 4.11 -11.19 7.41
N LEU A 276 4.74 -12.30 7.80
CA LEU A 276 4.63 -12.87 9.15
C LEU A 276 5.52 -12.20 10.18
N SER A 277 6.69 -11.69 9.78
CA SER A 277 7.75 -11.25 10.69
C SER A 277 7.90 -9.72 10.79
N ILE A 278 7.43 -8.98 9.79
CA ILE A 278 7.50 -7.51 9.81
C ILE A 278 6.48 -6.87 10.76
N PRO A 279 6.75 -5.62 11.19
CA PRO A 279 5.77 -4.84 11.94
C PRO A 279 4.44 -4.70 11.19
N MET A 280 3.32 -4.73 11.92
CA MET A 280 1.97 -4.71 11.35
C MET A 280 1.73 -3.53 10.40
N ARG A 281 2.25 -2.34 10.73
CA ARG A 281 2.14 -1.14 9.89
C ARG A 281 2.71 -1.29 8.47
N ARG A 282 3.69 -2.17 8.28
CA ARG A 282 4.31 -2.41 6.97
C ARG A 282 3.62 -3.50 6.16
N ARG A 283 2.70 -4.26 6.77
CA ARG A 283 2.03 -5.38 6.11
C ARG A 283 1.13 -4.92 4.95
N PRO A 284 0.27 -3.89 5.06
CA PRO A 284 -0.63 -3.53 3.95
C PRO A 284 0.11 -3.12 2.67
N PRO A 285 1.15 -2.27 2.70
CA PRO A 285 1.91 -1.95 1.48
C PRO A 285 2.62 -3.15 0.85
N LEU A 286 3.14 -4.09 1.65
CA LEU A 286 3.78 -5.30 1.09
C LEU A 286 2.76 -6.31 0.56
N ALA A 287 1.59 -6.41 1.18
CA ALA A 287 0.49 -7.20 0.65
C ALA A 287 -0.01 -6.61 -0.69
N LEU A 288 -0.05 -5.29 -0.81
CA LEU A 288 -0.33 -4.61 -2.08
C LEU A 288 0.75 -4.88 -3.14
N GLU A 289 2.03 -4.85 -2.77
CA GLU A 289 3.12 -5.23 -3.68
C GLU A 289 2.93 -6.67 -4.20
N LEU A 290 2.62 -7.60 -3.29
CA LEU A 290 2.36 -9.01 -3.61
C LEU A 290 1.15 -9.16 -4.55
N LEU A 291 0.07 -8.42 -4.29
CA LEU A 291 -1.13 -8.40 -5.13
C LEU A 291 -0.82 -7.91 -6.55
N ILE A 292 -0.06 -6.82 -6.68
CA ILE A 292 0.30 -6.25 -7.99
C ILE A 292 1.25 -7.19 -8.75
N ARG A 293 2.31 -7.68 -8.11
CA ARG A 293 3.29 -8.58 -8.76
C ARG A 293 2.68 -9.90 -9.18
N SER A 294 1.71 -10.40 -8.43
CA SER A 294 0.98 -11.62 -8.76
C SER A 294 -0.13 -11.40 -9.79
N GLN A 295 -0.40 -10.13 -10.17
CA GLN A 295 -1.53 -9.70 -10.99
C GLN A 295 -2.85 -10.22 -10.43
N GLY A 296 -3.05 -10.03 -9.13
CA GLY A 296 -4.26 -10.38 -8.40
C GLY A 296 -4.32 -11.83 -7.90
N ARG A 297 -3.42 -12.72 -8.33
CA ARG A 297 -3.47 -14.16 -7.96
C ARG A 297 -3.22 -14.40 -6.47
N ILE A 298 -2.28 -13.66 -5.89
CA ILE A 298 -1.95 -13.76 -4.47
C ILE A 298 -2.49 -12.54 -3.75
N ALA A 299 -3.53 -12.74 -2.95
CA ALA A 299 -4.14 -11.71 -2.11
C ALA A 299 -4.10 -12.15 -0.64
N VAL A 300 -3.44 -11.34 0.19
CA VAL A 300 -3.37 -11.57 1.63
C VAL A 300 -4.06 -10.39 2.32
N GLU A 301 -5.19 -10.66 2.98
CA GLU A 301 -5.93 -9.64 3.74
C GLU A 301 -5.34 -9.52 5.15
N VAL A 302 -4.36 -8.64 5.28
CA VAL A 302 -3.54 -8.48 6.49
C VAL A 302 -4.31 -7.92 7.69
N ARG A 303 -5.57 -7.48 7.49
CA ARG A 303 -6.48 -7.03 8.55
C ARG A 303 -7.57 -8.06 8.89
N SER A 304 -7.60 -9.20 8.20
CA SER A 304 -8.57 -10.27 8.47
C SER A 304 -8.25 -11.03 9.76
N TRP A 305 -9.08 -12.00 10.10
CA TRP A 305 -8.83 -12.94 11.17
C TRP A 305 -7.52 -13.71 10.94
N THR A 306 -6.78 -13.95 12.02
CA THR A 306 -5.46 -14.60 11.95
C THR A 306 -5.49 -15.95 11.22
N HIS A 307 -6.52 -16.78 11.42
CA HIS A 307 -6.63 -18.06 10.71
C HIS A 307 -6.80 -17.87 9.18
N VAL A 308 -7.58 -16.87 8.74
CA VAL A 308 -7.73 -16.50 7.32
C VAL A 308 -6.39 -16.03 6.75
N GLN A 309 -5.67 -15.18 7.48
CA GLN A 309 -4.34 -14.73 7.08
C GLN A 309 -3.37 -15.91 6.90
N TRP A 310 -3.38 -16.86 7.84
CA TRP A 310 -2.54 -18.05 7.77
C TRP A 310 -2.87 -18.92 6.56
N GLU A 311 -4.15 -19.19 6.29
CA GLU A 311 -4.56 -19.97 5.12
C GLU A 311 -4.11 -19.29 3.81
N GLN A 312 -4.32 -17.97 3.69
CA GLN A 312 -3.90 -17.19 2.53
C GLN A 312 -2.38 -17.20 2.34
N LEU A 313 -1.61 -17.04 3.41
CA LEU A 313 -0.15 -17.05 3.37
C LEU A 313 0.40 -18.43 3.01
N HIS A 314 -0.18 -19.52 3.51
CA HIS A 314 0.19 -20.87 3.11
C HIS A 314 -0.08 -21.14 1.63
N ALA A 315 -1.26 -20.73 1.13
CA ALA A 315 -1.57 -20.83 -0.30
C ALA A 315 -0.59 -20.01 -1.16
N ALA A 316 -0.25 -18.80 -0.72
CA ALA A 316 0.67 -17.90 -1.40
C ALA A 316 2.09 -18.48 -1.55
N GLN A 317 2.56 -19.31 -0.61
CA GLN A 317 3.92 -19.89 -0.68
C GLN A 317 4.14 -20.68 -1.97
N GLY A 318 3.16 -21.51 -2.39
CA GLY A 318 3.25 -22.33 -3.59
C GLY A 318 3.30 -21.51 -4.89
N GLU A 319 2.65 -20.35 -4.93
CA GLU A 319 2.59 -19.48 -6.11
C GLU A 319 3.72 -18.45 -6.20
N SER A 320 4.30 -18.09 -5.04
CA SER A 320 5.29 -17.01 -4.91
C SER A 320 6.58 -17.22 -5.72
N GLY A 321 6.94 -18.47 -6.02
CA GLY A 321 8.16 -18.80 -6.77
C GLY A 321 8.19 -18.28 -8.21
N ARG A 322 7.04 -17.86 -8.76
CA ARG A 322 6.92 -17.31 -10.12
C ARG A 322 7.00 -15.78 -10.17
N LEU A 323 7.04 -15.12 -9.01
CA LEU A 323 7.02 -13.67 -8.94
C LEU A 323 8.36 -13.08 -9.39
N LYS A 324 8.29 -12.07 -10.24
CA LYS A 324 9.47 -11.34 -10.73
C LYS A 324 9.76 -10.15 -9.84
N ALA A 325 11.05 -9.91 -9.58
CA ALA A 325 11.52 -8.81 -8.73
C ALA A 325 11.73 -7.48 -9.49
N GLN A 326 11.67 -7.52 -10.82
CA GLN A 326 11.89 -6.35 -11.69
C GLN A 326 10.88 -5.21 -11.43
N PRO A 327 11.22 -3.95 -11.79
CA PRO A 327 10.31 -2.80 -11.72
C PRO A 327 8.99 -3.06 -12.46
N PHE A 328 7.90 -2.43 -12.02
CA PHE A 328 6.57 -2.62 -12.60
C PHE A 328 6.56 -2.24 -14.08
N ALA A 329 7.15 -1.10 -14.44
CA ALA A 329 7.24 -0.63 -15.81
C ALA A 329 7.85 -1.64 -16.80
N ALA A 330 8.65 -2.62 -16.34
CA ALA A 330 9.28 -3.62 -17.18
C ALA A 330 8.33 -4.72 -17.70
N TRP A 331 7.12 -4.83 -17.15
CA TRP A 331 6.16 -5.87 -17.53
C TRP A 331 4.70 -5.43 -17.61
N LEU A 332 4.37 -4.20 -17.21
CA LEU A 332 3.04 -3.65 -17.46
C LEU A 332 2.77 -3.55 -18.97
N GLY A 333 1.66 -4.14 -19.40
CA GLY A 333 1.21 -4.14 -20.79
C GLY A 333 0.61 -2.80 -21.21
N GLY A 334 0.75 -2.47 -22.49
CA GLY A 334 0.13 -1.29 -23.13
C GLY A 334 -1.31 -1.53 -23.51
#